data_AF-V4HI51-F1
#
_entry.id   AF-V4HI51-F1
#
_cell.length_a   1.000
_cell.length_b   1.000
_cell.length_c   1.000
_cell.angle_alpha   90.00
_cell.angle_beta   90.00
_cell.angle_gamma   90.00
#
_symmetry.space_group_name_H-M   'P 1'
#
loop_
_entity.id
_entity.type
_entity.pdbx_description
1 polymer ?
#
loop_
_entity_poly.entity_id
_entity_poly.type
_entity_poly.pdbx_seq_one_letter_code
_entity_poly.pdbx_strand_id
1 'polypeptide(L)'
;MPPAALPPSMTVAEAARAAARERPFLFDALRAGVVNYAAAAETLVAAGVDADADAVATALRRYAADLDAADPAFDARVTMERGLGRVDAERSGADAADERTERADD
;
A
#
# COMPACT_ATOMS: atom_id res chain seq x y z
N MET A 1 44.57 -22.83 5.26
CA MET A 1 43.89 -21.57 4.90
C MET A 1 42.40 -21.86 4.97
N PRO A 2 41.64 -21.31 5.95
CA PRO A 2 40.20 -21.51 5.96
C PRO A 2 39.59 -20.80 4.74
N PRO A 3 38.48 -21.30 4.18
CA PRO A 3 37.77 -20.55 3.13
C PRO A 3 37.32 -19.22 3.71
N ALA A 4 37.51 -18.14 2.95
CA ALA A 4 36.97 -16.82 3.28
C ALA A 4 35.48 -16.98 3.57
N ALA A 5 35.04 -16.58 4.77
CA ALA A 5 33.64 -16.58 5.12
C ALA A 5 32.87 -15.75 4.08
N LEU A 6 31.88 -16.37 3.42
CA LEU A 6 30.93 -15.64 2.58
C LEU A 6 30.36 -14.50 3.43
N PRO A 7 30.17 -13.29 2.88
CA PRO A 7 29.51 -12.21 3.62
C PRO A 7 28.19 -12.74 4.18
N PRO A 8 27.82 -12.39 5.43
CA PRO A 8 26.60 -12.89 6.03
C PRO A 8 25.44 -12.57 5.09
N SER A 9 24.61 -13.57 4.80
CA SER A 9 23.37 -13.37 4.07
C SER A 9 22.62 -12.19 4.68
N MET A 10 22.14 -11.28 3.83
CA MET A 10 21.46 -10.05 4.23
C MET A 10 20.41 -10.35 5.31
N THR A 11 20.42 -9.59 6.39
CA THR A 11 19.46 -9.81 7.48
C THR A 11 18.05 -9.39 7.05
N VAL A 12 17.01 -9.96 7.67
CA VAL A 12 15.60 -9.55 7.44
C VAL A 12 15.41 -8.04 7.61
N ALA A 13 16.08 -7.46 8.61
CA ALA A 13 16.03 -6.02 8.87
C ALA A 13 16.66 -5.19 7.74
N GLU A 14 17.83 -5.62 7.24
CA GLU A 14 18.46 -4.97 6.09
C GLU A 14 17.60 -5.12 4.83
N ALA A 15 17.07 -6.32 4.55
CA ALA A 15 16.23 -6.58 3.39
C ALA A 15 14.95 -5.72 3.41
N ALA A 16 14.26 -5.65 4.56
CA ALA A 16 13.08 -4.81 4.73
C ALA A 16 13.40 -3.32 4.54
N ARG A 17 14.53 -2.83 5.09
CA ARG A 17 14.98 -1.43 4.91
C ARG A 17 15.27 -1.11 3.44
N ALA A 18 15.99 -1.99 2.74
CA ALA A 18 16.28 -1.81 1.34
C ALA A 18 14.99 -1.79 0.50
N ALA A 19 14.12 -2.77 0.69
CA ALA A 19 12.86 -2.86 -0.02
C ALA A 19 11.92 -1.66 0.25
N ALA A 20 11.91 -1.13 1.49
CA ALA A 20 11.16 0.08 1.81
C ALA A 20 11.73 1.32 1.09
N ARG A 21 13.07 1.47 1.03
CA ARG A 21 13.72 2.60 0.32
C ARG A 21 13.51 2.58 -1.18
N GLU A 22 13.37 1.39 -1.78
CA GLU A 22 13.02 1.23 -3.19
C GLU A 22 11.57 1.62 -3.51
N ARG A 23 10.74 1.87 -2.48
CA ARG A 23 9.31 2.16 -2.61
C ARG A 23 9.00 3.51 -1.95
N PRO A 24 9.13 4.64 -2.68
CA PRO A 24 8.98 5.98 -2.13
C PRO A 24 7.71 6.17 -1.30
N PHE A 25 6.55 5.70 -1.80
CA PHE A 25 5.28 5.80 -1.09
C PHE A 25 5.31 5.13 0.30
N LEU A 26 6.00 3.99 0.43
CA LEU A 26 6.10 3.26 1.69
C LEU A 26 7.11 3.95 2.60
N PHE A 27 8.24 4.38 2.06
CA PHE A 27 9.25 5.11 2.83
C PHE A 27 8.69 6.40 3.42
N ASP A 28 7.97 7.19 2.63
CA ASP A 28 7.35 8.44 3.06
C ASP A 28 6.25 8.19 4.10
N ALA A 29 5.42 7.16 3.89
CA ALA A 29 4.40 6.78 4.86
C ALA A 29 5.00 6.29 6.18
N LEU A 30 6.13 5.59 6.16
CA LEU A 30 6.87 5.19 7.38
C LEU A 30 7.37 6.43 8.14
N ARG A 31 7.99 7.38 7.43
CA ARG A 31 8.45 8.65 8.03
C ARG A 31 7.31 9.51 8.58
N ALA A 32 6.13 9.43 7.96
CA ALA A 32 4.92 10.11 8.42
C ALA A 32 4.19 9.35 9.56
N GLY A 33 4.59 8.11 9.86
CA GLY A 33 3.96 7.31 10.92
C GLY A 33 2.54 6.83 10.60
N VAL A 34 2.16 6.74 9.32
CA VAL A 34 0.79 6.39 8.89
C VAL A 34 0.65 4.97 8.32
N VAL A 35 1.70 4.16 8.40
CA VAL A 35 1.74 2.81 7.81
C VAL A 35 1.02 1.78 8.67
N ASN A 36 0.20 0.95 8.02
CA ASN A 36 -0.17 -0.36 8.57
C ASN A 36 0.97 -1.35 8.32
N TYR A 37 1.69 -1.71 9.38
CA TYR A 37 2.89 -2.55 9.29
C TYR A 37 2.62 -3.97 8.79
N ALA A 38 1.44 -4.55 9.08
CA ALA A 38 1.09 -5.89 8.61
C ALA A 38 0.88 -5.89 7.09
N ALA A 39 0.06 -4.95 6.59
CA ALA A 39 -0.18 -4.81 5.15
C ALA A 39 1.10 -4.45 4.37
N ALA A 40 1.95 -3.59 4.94
CA ALA A 40 3.25 -3.27 4.35
C ALA A 40 4.16 -4.50 4.29
N ALA A 41 4.17 -5.32 5.35
CA ALA A 41 4.96 -6.56 5.37
C ALA A 41 4.50 -7.55 4.31
N GLU A 42 3.20 -7.80 4.18
CA GLU A 42 2.66 -8.65 3.12
C GLU A 42 3.05 -8.16 1.72
N THR A 43 3.02 -6.84 1.51
CA THR A 43 3.45 -6.22 0.25
C THR A 43 4.93 -6.49 -0.05
N LEU A 44 5.80 -6.40 0.96
CA LEU A 44 7.24 -6.64 0.80
C LEU A 44 7.57 -8.13 0.61
N VAL A 45 6.88 -9.02 1.32
CA VAL A 45 7.01 -10.48 1.13
C VAL A 45 6.56 -10.87 -0.28
N ALA A 46 5.40 -10.37 -0.73
CA ALA A 46 4.92 -10.58 -2.09
C ALA A 46 5.88 -10.02 -3.16
N ALA A 47 6.71 -9.04 -2.79
CA ALA A 47 7.71 -8.45 -3.67
C ALA A 47 9.11 -9.09 -3.57
N GLY A 48 9.26 -10.20 -2.83
CA GLY A 48 10.48 -11.02 -2.83
C GLY A 48 11.39 -10.85 -1.62
N VAL A 49 10.93 -10.22 -0.53
CA VAL A 49 11.67 -10.28 0.75
C VAL A 49 11.54 -11.68 1.35
N ASP A 50 12.66 -12.37 1.50
CA ASP A 50 12.76 -13.74 2.04
C ASP A 50 12.66 -13.75 3.58
N ALA A 51 11.45 -13.53 4.08
CA ALA A 51 11.10 -13.60 5.49
C ALA A 51 9.58 -13.75 5.67
N ASP A 52 9.12 -14.17 6.83
CA ASP A 52 7.70 -14.13 7.16
C ASP A 52 7.23 -12.68 7.40
N ALA A 53 5.92 -12.45 7.20
CA ALA A 53 5.33 -11.12 7.33
C ALA A 53 5.47 -10.53 8.75
N ASP A 54 5.48 -11.34 9.80
CA ASP A 54 5.60 -10.85 11.18
C ASP A 54 7.02 -10.35 11.48
N ALA A 55 8.05 -11.06 10.98
CA ALA A 55 9.44 -10.65 11.05
C ALA A 55 9.67 -9.34 10.28
N VAL A 56 9.10 -9.22 9.07
CA VAL A 56 9.17 -7.99 8.27
C VAL A 56 8.42 -6.85 8.96
N ALA A 57 7.21 -7.06 9.47
CA ALA A 57 6.46 -6.04 10.20
C ALA A 57 7.21 -5.54 11.44
N THR A 58 7.92 -6.44 12.13
CA THR A 58 8.78 -6.08 13.28
C THR A 58 9.99 -5.28 12.84
N ALA A 59 10.64 -5.66 11.75
CA ALA A 59 11.76 -4.91 11.17
C ALA A 59 11.32 -3.50 10.73
N LEU A 60 10.17 -3.37 10.07
CA LEU A 60 9.61 -2.09 9.65
C LEU A 60 9.28 -1.19 10.84
N ARG A 61 8.71 -1.74 11.92
CA ARG A 61 8.43 -0.97 13.16
C ARG A 61 9.70 -0.41 13.78
N ARG A 62 10.77 -1.23 13.87
CA ARG A 62 12.07 -0.77 14.37
C ARG A 62 12.66 0.30 13.46
N TYR A 63 12.63 0.06 12.15
CA TYR A 63 13.16 1.01 11.20
C TYR A 63 12.41 2.35 11.23
N ALA A 64 11.08 2.34 11.31
CA ALA A 64 10.27 3.56 11.43
C ALA A 64 10.62 4.37 12.68
N ALA A 65 10.91 3.70 13.81
CA ALA A 65 11.37 4.36 15.03
C ALA A 65 12.76 5.02 14.89
N ASP A 66 13.58 4.53 13.96
CA ASP A 66 14.91 5.09 13.65
C ASP A 66 14.87 6.21 12.60
N LEU A 67 13.70 6.47 11.97
CA LEU A 67 13.56 7.48 10.93
C LEU A 67 13.24 8.85 11.52
N ASP A 68 13.91 9.88 11.00
CA ASP A 68 13.50 11.26 11.23
C ASP A 68 12.07 11.46 10.72
N ALA A 69 11.25 12.17 11.50
CA ALA A 69 9.92 12.53 11.08
C ALA A 69 9.94 13.25 9.72
N ALA A 70 8.92 13.03 8.91
CA ALA A 70 8.74 13.82 7.69
C ALA A 70 8.47 15.29 8.07
N ASP A 71 9.18 16.22 7.43
CA ASP A 71 8.87 17.65 7.54
C ASP A 71 7.51 17.88 6.85
N PRO A 72 6.49 18.45 7.52
CA PRO A 72 5.20 18.74 6.89
C PRO A 72 5.41 19.78 5.78
N ALA A 73 5.61 19.29 4.56
CA ALA A 73 6.09 20.11 3.46
C ALA A 73 5.05 21.13 2.93
N PHE A 74 3.76 21.03 3.30
CA PHE A 74 2.71 21.85 2.68
C PHE A 74 1.53 22.18 3.59
N ASP A 75 1.01 23.41 3.47
CA ASP A 75 -0.31 23.81 3.94
C ASP A 75 -1.39 23.15 3.06
N ALA A 76 -1.70 21.87 3.33
CA ALA A 76 -2.75 21.15 2.62
C ALA A 76 -4.13 21.75 2.97
N ARG A 77 -4.88 22.20 1.95
CA ARG A 77 -6.29 22.62 2.09
C ARG A 77 -7.20 21.52 1.57
N VAL A 78 -8.10 21.05 2.44
CA VAL A 78 -9.10 20.03 2.12
C VAL A 78 -10.48 20.66 2.12
N THR A 79 -11.29 20.37 1.10
CA THR A 79 -12.74 20.66 1.09
C THR A 79 -13.48 19.34 1.24
N MET A 80 -14.25 19.21 2.32
CA MET A 80 -15.02 17.99 2.61
C MET A 80 -16.42 18.10 2.02
N GLU A 81 -16.74 17.20 1.08
CA GLU A 81 -18.09 17.08 0.50
C GLU A 81 -18.84 15.92 1.16
N ARG A 82 -20.08 16.17 1.60
CA ARG A 82 -20.98 15.17 2.18
C ARG A 82 -22.12 14.87 1.20
N GLY A 83 -22.70 13.67 1.27
CA GLY A 83 -23.81 13.28 0.38
C GLY A 83 -23.38 12.57 -0.90
N LEU A 84 -22.12 12.13 -1.00
CA LEU A 84 -21.68 11.24 -2.08
C LEU A 84 -22.32 9.86 -1.91
N GLY A 85 -23.09 9.42 -2.91
CA GLY A 85 -23.66 8.07 -2.96
C GLY A 85 -22.62 7.04 -3.42
N ARG A 86 -22.78 5.78 -2.97
CA ARG A 86 -22.03 4.67 -3.55
C ARG A 86 -22.55 4.41 -4.96
N VAL A 87 -21.66 4.36 -5.94
CA VAL A 87 -22.00 3.80 -7.25
C VAL A 87 -21.79 2.30 -7.11
N ASP A 88 -22.87 1.53 -7.18
CA ASP A 88 -22.76 0.07 -7.23
C ASP A 88 -22.01 -0.29 -8.50
N ALA A 89 -20.84 -0.93 -8.34
CA ALA A 89 -20.05 -1.46 -9.44
C ALA A 89 -20.68 -2.77 -9.97
N GLU A 90 -21.98 -2.72 -10.25
CA GLU A 90 -22.66 -3.80 -10.96
C GLU A 90 -22.24 -3.72 -12.43
N ARG A 91 -21.21 -4.52 -12.74
CA ARG A 91 -20.89 -5.13 -14.03
C ARG A 91 -21.69 -4.53 -15.20
N SER A 92 -21.05 -3.61 -15.93
CA SER A 92 -21.54 -3.09 -17.22
C SER A 92 -22.17 -4.22 -18.05
N GLY A 93 -23.50 -4.29 -18.04
CA GLY A 93 -24.29 -5.39 -18.53
C GLY A 93 -25.46 -4.82 -19.29
N ALA A 94 -25.51 -5.18 -20.57
CA ALA A 94 -26.60 -5.00 -21.49
C ALA A 94 -27.98 -5.18 -20.81
N ASP A 95 -28.84 -4.18 -20.95
CA ASP A 95 -30.20 -4.35 -21.48
C ASP A 95 -30.85 -2.97 -21.65
N ALA A 96 -30.66 -2.38 -22.83
CA ALA A 96 -31.58 -1.39 -23.37
C ALA A 96 -32.39 -2.11 -24.46
N ALA A 97 -33.25 -3.03 -24.02
CA ALA A 97 -34.28 -3.61 -24.85
C ALA A 97 -35.64 -3.35 -24.19
N ASP A 98 -36.47 -2.68 -24.98
CA ASP A 98 -37.92 -2.75 -25.00
C ASP A 98 -38.74 -1.87 -24.04
N GLU A 99 -39.43 -0.89 -24.64
CA GLU A 99 -40.88 -0.68 -24.53
C GLU A 99 -41.26 0.55 -25.36
N ARG A 100 -41.35 0.37 -26.69
CA ARG A 100 -42.07 1.29 -27.57
C ARG A 100 -43.29 0.56 -28.12
N THR A 101 -44.19 0.19 -27.21
CA THR A 101 -45.46 -0.45 -27.54
C THR A 101 -46.60 0.39 -26.96
N GLU A 102 -47.49 0.82 -27.86
CA GLU A 102 -48.87 1.27 -27.62
C GLU A 102 -49.12 2.59 -26.86
N ARG A 103 -49.32 3.67 -27.63
CA ARG A 103 -50.59 4.42 -27.54
C ARG A 103 -51.31 4.32 -28.87
N ALA A 104 -52.45 3.63 -28.85
CA ALA A 104 -53.48 3.70 -29.87
C ALA A 104 -54.36 4.96 -29.67
N ASP A 105 -55.08 5.29 -30.74
CA ASP A 105 -56.30 6.12 -30.83
C ASP A 105 -56.15 7.65 -30.89
N ASP A 106 -56.11 8.19 -32.13
CA ASP A 106 -57.19 9.03 -32.72
C ASP A 106 -57.06 9.04 -34.27
#